data_AF-A0A0B3Z3Z9-F1
#
_entry.id   AF-A0A0B3Z3Z9-F1
#
_cell.length_a   1.000
_cell.length_b   1.000
_cell.length_c   1.000
_cell.angle_alpha   90.00
_cell.angle_beta   90.00
_cell.angle_gamma   90.00
#
_symmetry.space_group_name_H-M   'P 1'
#
loop_
_entity.id
_entity.type
_entity.pdbx_description
1 polymer ?
#
loop_
_entity_poly.entity_id
_entity_poly.type
_entity_poly.pdbx_seq_one_letter_code
_entity_poly.pdbx_strand_id
1 'polypeptide(L)' 'MPIKKWTFQYSIAFPILSALFSSVQYFKGQTISYSVTFGLTWAFITIAIFATRRAYNFKKNIDCQLCNDLNPKDAQRK' A
#
# COMPACT_ATOMS: atom_id res chain seq x y z
N MET A 1 14.09 6.59 6.80
CA MET A 1 12.85 5.82 6.59
C MET A 1 13.17 4.35 6.72
N PRO A 2 12.32 3.53 7.35
CA PRO A 2 12.47 2.08 7.37
C PRO A 2 12.08 1.49 6.00
N ILE A 3 12.82 1.87 4.95
CA ILE A 3 12.53 1.56 3.53
C ILE A 3 12.38 0.06 3.31
N LYS A 4 13.23 -0.76 3.95
CA LYS A 4 13.14 -2.23 3.90
C LYS A 4 11.81 -2.77 4.44
N LYS A 5 11.29 -2.18 5.53
CA LYS A 5 9.99 -2.56 6.12
C LYS A 5 8.86 -2.18 5.18
N TRP A 6 8.93 -0.99 4.59
CA TRP A 6 7.91 -0.48 3.68
C TRP A 6 7.84 -1.31 2.39
N THR A 7 8.98 -1.57 1.76
CA THR A 7 9.04 -2.40 0.55
C THR A 7 8.50 -3.81 0.78
N PHE A 8 8.82 -4.42 1.92
CA PHE A 8 8.31 -5.74 2.30
C PHE A 8 6.79 -5.76 2.52
N GLN A 9 6.25 -4.73 3.19
CA GLN A 9 4.80 -4.62 3.39
C GLN A 9 4.06 -4.44 2.06
N TYR A 10 4.57 -3.59 1.17
CA TYR A 10 3.95 -3.36 -0.14
C TYR A 10 4.12 -4.54 -1.10
N SER A 11 5.22 -5.30 -1.01
CA SER A 11 5.40 -6.52 -1.81
C SER A 11 4.41 -7.62 -1.44
N ILE A 12 3.93 -7.65 -0.19
CA ILE A 12 2.87 -8.57 0.25
C ILE A 12 1.49 -7.99 -0.08
N ALA A 13 1.27 -6.68 0.13
CA ALA A 13 -0.03 -6.06 -0.14
C ALA A 13 -0.40 -6.11 -1.63
N PHE A 14 0.57 -5.94 -2.53
CA PHE A 14 0.34 -5.90 -3.97
C PHE A 14 -0.33 -7.16 -4.54
N PRO A 15 0.20 -8.39 -4.33
CA PRO A 15 -0.44 -9.60 -4.82
C PRO A 15 -1.81 -9.84 -4.18
N ILE A 16 -1.98 -9.52 -2.89
CA ILE A 16 -3.27 -9.67 -2.18
C ILE A 16 -4.34 -8.76 -2.81
N LEU A 17 -4.03 -7.47 -2.97
CA LEU A 17 -4.96 -6.52 -3.59
C LEU A 17 -5.24 -6.86 -5.06
N SER A 18 -4.20 -7.25 -5.80
CA SER A 18 -4.34 -7.64 -7.21
C SER A 18 -5.26 -8.85 -7.36
N ALA A 19 -5.09 -9.87 -6.52
CA ALA A 19 -5.96 -11.05 -6.51
C ALA A 19 -7.40 -10.65 -6.15
N LEU A 20 -7.59 -9.87 -5.08
CA LEU A 20 -8.91 -9.46 -4.60
C LEU A 20 -9.69 -8.66 -5.66
N PHE A 21 -9.03 -7.67 -6.28
CA PHE A 21 -9.63 -6.89 -7.36
C PHE A 21 -9.89 -7.71 -8.63
N SER A 22 -8.95 -8.59 -9.00
CA SER A 22 -9.14 -9.48 -10.16
C SER A 22 -10.30 -10.44 -9.96
N SER A 23 -10.41 -11.05 -8.77
CA SER A 23 -11.51 -11.96 -8.42
C SER A 23 -12.86 -11.26 -8.49
N VAL A 24 -12.98 -10.03 -7.99
CA VAL A 24 -14.22 -9.25 -8.08
C VAL A 24 -14.65 -9.06 -9.54
N GLN A 25 -13.72 -8.71 -10.44
CA GLN A 25 -14.07 -8.51 -11.84
C GLN A 25 -14.37 -9.82 -12.57
N TYR A 26 -13.65 -10.88 -12.23
CA TYR A 26 -13.92 -12.21 -12.78
C TYR A 26 -15.33 -12.69 -12.39
N PHE A 27 -15.74 -12.51 -11.13
CA PHE A 27 -17.10 -12.86 -10.69
C PHE A 27 -18.20 -12.02 -11.35
N LYS A 28 -17.88 -10.85 -11.90
CA LYS A 28 -18.82 -10.05 -12.72
C LYS A 28 -18.94 -10.55 -14.17
N GLY A 29 -18.30 -11.65 -14.52
CA GLY A 29 -18.33 -12.22 -15.87
C GLY A 29 -17.39 -11.54 -16.86
N GLN A 30 -16.43 -10.75 -16.38
CA GLN A 30 -15.42 -10.16 -17.25
C GLN A 30 -14.39 -11.19 -17.72
N THR A 31 -13.70 -10.90 -18.82
CA THR A 31 -12.63 -11.78 -19.30
C THR A 31 -11.47 -11.86 -18.30
N ILE A 32 -10.72 -12.98 -18.32
CA ILE A 32 -9.56 -13.17 -17.43
C ILE A 32 -8.52 -12.07 -17.67
N SER A 33 -8.22 -11.77 -18.93
CA SER A 33 -7.26 -10.72 -19.30
C SER A 33 -7.68 -9.36 -18.73
N TYR A 34 -8.95 -8.96 -18.93
CA TYR A 34 -9.45 -7.71 -18.36
C TYR A 34 -9.39 -7.70 -16.83
N SER A 35 -9.80 -8.78 -16.19
CA SER A 35 -9.86 -8.90 -14.74
C SER A 35 -8.48 -8.78 -14.10
N VAL A 36 -7.47 -9.44 -14.69
CA VAL A 36 -6.08 -9.37 -14.23
C VAL A 36 -5.49 -7.97 -14.46
N THR A 37 -5.66 -7.40 -15.66
CA THR A 37 -5.17 -6.03 -15.93
C THR A 37 -5.80 -5.03 -14.97
N PHE A 38 -7.12 -5.11 -14.77
CA PHE A 38 -7.84 -4.29 -13.81
C PHE A 38 -7.26 -4.46 -12.40
N GLY A 39 -7.08 -5.70 -11.94
CA GLY A 39 -6.59 -5.97 -10.59
C GLY A 39 -5.19 -5.40 -10.36
N LEU A 40 -4.27 -5.60 -11.31
CA LEU A 40 -2.90 -5.06 -11.23
C LEU A 40 -2.90 -3.53 -11.24
N THR A 41 -3.65 -2.89 -12.12
CA THR A 41 -3.70 -1.43 -12.23
C THR A 41 -4.28 -0.80 -10.94
N TRP A 42 -5.39 -1.33 -10.43
CA TRP A 42 -6.01 -0.79 -9.22
C TRP A 42 -5.21 -1.10 -7.95
N ALA A 43 -4.53 -2.25 -7.87
CA ALA A 43 -3.60 -2.54 -6.78
C ALA A 43 -2.43 -1.57 -6.77
N PHE A 44 -1.85 -1.27 -7.94
CA PHE A 44 -0.77 -0.29 -8.07
C PHE A 44 -1.22 1.11 -7.64
N ILE A 45 -2.36 1.61 -8.14
CA ILE A 45 -2.90 2.92 -7.78
C ILE A 45 -3.16 3.01 -6.26
N THR A 46 -3.79 1.98 -5.69
CA THR A 46 -4.07 1.92 -4.25
C THR A 46 -2.78 2.01 -3.44
N ILE A 47 -1.78 1.19 -3.76
CA ILE A 47 -0.49 1.20 -3.07
C ILE A 47 0.21 2.54 -3.23
N ALA A 48 0.19 3.15 -4.42
CA ALA A 48 0.81 4.45 -4.65
C ALA A 48 0.22 5.54 -3.76
N ILE A 49 -1.11 5.58 -3.60
CA ILE A 49 -1.81 6.53 -2.72
C ILE A 49 -1.39 6.31 -1.26
N PHE A 50 -1.43 5.07 -0.77
CA PHE A 50 -1.06 4.76 0.62
C PHE A 50 0.42 5.02 0.90
N ALA A 51 1.32 4.64 -0.01
CA ALA A 51 2.75 4.88 0.11
C ALA A 51 3.07 6.38 0.15
N THR A 52 2.42 7.17 -0.73
CA THR A 52 2.59 8.63 -0.76
C THR A 52 2.10 9.27 0.53
N ARG A 53 0.90 8.88 1.02
CA ARG A 53 0.35 9.41 2.28
C ARG A 53 1.24 9.07 3.48
N ARG A 54 1.74 7.84 3.54
CA ARG A 54 2.65 7.36 4.58
C ARG A 54 3.98 8.12 4.55
N ALA A 55 4.56 8.33 3.37
CA ALA A 55 5.78 9.11 3.19
C ALA A 55 5.60 10.57 3.64
N TYR A 56 4.46 11.18 3.31
CA TYR A 56 4.12 12.53 3.78
C TYR A 56 4.01 12.58 5.31
N ASN A 57 3.28 11.64 5.92
CA ASN A 57 3.13 11.58 7.39
C ASN A 57 4.48 11.41 8.10
N PHE A 58 5.32 10.50 7.59
CA PHE A 58 6.67 10.30 8.09
C PHE A 58 7.52 11.59 7.97
N LYS A 59 7.48 12.27 6.83
CA LYS A 59 8.24 13.53 6.62
C LYS A 59 7.76 14.66 7.54
N LYS A 60 6.47 14.69 7.87
CA LYS A 60 5.85 15.73 8.71
C LYS A 60 5.79 15.36 10.19
N ASN A 61 6.32 14.20 10.62
CA ASN A 61 6.17 13.67 11.97
C ASN A 61 4.71 13.63 12.45
N ILE A 62 3.78 13.32 11.53
CA ILE A 62 2.38 13.12 11.87
C ILE A 62 2.23 11.65 12.27
N ASP A 63 1.76 11.41 13.48
CA ASP A 63 1.57 10.06 13.98
C ASP A 63 0.53 9.31 13.15
N CYS A 64 0.88 8.09 12.75
CA CYS A 64 0.01 7.15 12.05
C CYS A 64 -0.04 5.87 12.88
N GLN A 65 -1.10 5.70 13.68
CA GLN A 65 -1.27 4.53 14.54
C GLN A 65 -1.21 3.20 13.79
N LEU A 66 -1.71 3.17 12.55
CA LEU A 66 -1.65 1.99 11.68
C LEU A 66 -0.23 1.71 11.16
N CYS A 67 0.54 2.76 10.88
CA CYS A 67 1.85 2.66 10.24
C CYS A 67 2.96 2.34 11.25
N ASN A 68 2.84 2.90 12.46
CA ASN A 68 3.81 2.80 13.56
C ASN A 68 5.26 2.95 13.06
N ASP A 69 5.52 4.09 12.40
CA ASP A 69 6.83 4.43 11.80
C ASP A 69 7.63 5.45 12.61
N LEU A 70 7.00 6.15 13.55
CA LEU A 70 7.65 7.12 14.43
C LEU A 70 8.11 6.38 15.69
N ASN A 71 9.40 6.42 15.99
CA ASN A 71 9.91 5.91 17.26
C ASN A 71 9.80 7.05 18.30
N PRO A 72 9.22 6.83 19.50
CA PRO A 72 9.14 7.87 20.53
C PRO A 72 10.51 8.46 20.93
N LYS A 73 11.61 7.73 20.69
CA LYS A 73 12.99 8.21 20.91
C LYS A 73 13.45 9.26 19.89
N ASP A 74 12.90 9.25 18.68
CA ASP A 74 13.24 10.23 17.62
C ASP A 74 12.44 11.54 17.79
N ALA A 75 11.32 11.52 18.51
CA ALA A 75 10.49 12.69 18.82
C ALA A 75 11.06 13.59 19.93
N GLN A 76 11.96 13.06 20.77
CA GLN A 76 12.61 13.76 21.88
C GLN A 76 13.89 14.51 21.47
N ARG A 77 14.30 14.41 20.21
CA ARG A 77 15.49 15.06 19.65
C ARG A 77 15.08 16.24 18.77
N LYS A 78 14.30 17.18 19.31
CA LYS A 78 14.04 18.48 18.71
C LYS A 78 13.94 19.55 19.78
#